data_AF-A0A932BMK3-F1
#
_entry.id   AF-A0A932BMK3-F1
#
_cell.length_a   1.000
_cell.length_b   1.000
_cell.length_c   1.000
_cell.angle_alpha   90.00
_cell.angle_beta   90.00
_cell.angle_gamma   90.00
#
_symmetry.space_group_name_H-M   'P 1'
#
loop_
_entity.id
_entity.type
_entity.pdbx_description
1 polymer ?
#
loop_
_entity_poly.entity_id
_entity_poly.type
_entity_poly.pdbx_seq_one_letter_code
_entity_poly.pdbx_strand_id
1 'polypeptide(L)'
;MRRCPRRFSLFVRHRARAAVIAWVAALLLVAACSGGAAPTNPPTGPGSAPSVPRPTLPPVELGKIPTADPAVHVFLWGNPRTTQRDLNLARDAGFTWVKQRFEWRNVEKNGKGQFEWQEPDRVMQAIGDSGLRVIARLDNQPRWASSKITFPASGPPDNQKDWTDYVTALAARYKGKIQAYEIWNEPNLAREWGGQKPDPAAYTALLKASYQAIKAVDPQALVISAGMSPTTESSDNAMRDMDFYRGMYAAGAKGSFDLLGAHMPGFKGDPCQDPAQVAADPSLTNPGDPSPTELKRVYAFRHVEDVRALMVEQGDGDKQIAVLEMGWTTDPRPGSPYLWHAVSEDQQAKYLVAGFQCAREKMSPWLAFTTVIYIPDPQWTPSQEQYWWSITNPDGSPRPAYTALKELLTK
;
A
#
# COMPACT_ATOMS: atom_id res chain seq x y z
N MET A 1 -55.77 -20.74 -29.18
CA MET A 1 -55.31 -20.87 -30.59
C MET A 1 -53.79 -21.13 -30.54
N ARG A 2 -53.35 -22.38 -30.82
CA ARG A 2 -52.46 -22.79 -31.95
C ARG A 2 -51.19 -21.94 -32.08
N ARG A 3 -49.95 -22.43 -32.25
CA ARG A 3 -49.27 -23.73 -32.43
C ARG A 3 -47.75 -23.41 -32.35
N CYS A 4 -46.94 -24.39 -31.94
CA CYS A 4 -45.46 -24.46 -32.02
C CYS A 4 -44.99 -24.78 -33.48
N PRO A 5 -43.71 -25.14 -33.77
CA PRO A 5 -42.42 -24.41 -33.86
C PRO A 5 -41.79 -24.50 -35.28
N ARG A 6 -40.54 -24.03 -35.51
CA ARG A 6 -39.62 -24.66 -36.50
C ARG A 6 -38.13 -24.31 -36.31
N ARG A 7 -37.32 -25.38 -36.25
CA ARG A 7 -35.87 -25.45 -36.47
C ARG A 7 -35.50 -25.20 -37.93
N PHE A 8 -34.27 -24.78 -38.22
CA PHE A 8 -33.47 -25.37 -39.31
C PHE A 8 -31.98 -25.40 -38.93
N SER A 9 -31.36 -26.51 -39.32
CA SER A 9 -29.96 -26.92 -39.13
C SER A 9 -29.35 -27.09 -40.52
N LEU A 10 -28.04 -26.87 -40.68
CA LEU A 10 -27.16 -27.40 -41.75
C LEU A 10 -25.73 -26.94 -41.41
N PHE A 11 -24.87 -27.75 -40.78
CA PHE A 11 -23.98 -28.76 -41.39
C PHE A 11 -23.30 -28.32 -42.69
N VAL A 12 -21.99 -28.07 -42.62
CA VAL A 12 -20.99 -28.70 -43.50
C VAL A 12 -19.69 -28.94 -42.71
N ARG A 13 -19.37 -30.22 -42.52
CA ARG A 13 -18.02 -30.74 -42.21
C ARG A 13 -17.19 -30.74 -43.48
N HIS A 14 -15.86 -30.60 -43.37
CA HIS A 14 -14.80 -31.34 -44.08
C HIS A 14 -13.45 -30.77 -43.62
N ARG A 15 -12.32 -31.46 -43.53
CA ARG A 15 -11.92 -32.87 -43.38
C ARG A 15 -10.42 -32.77 -43.06
N ALA A 16 -9.93 -33.52 -42.08
CA ALA A 16 -8.50 -33.64 -41.80
C ALA A 16 -7.72 -34.26 -42.99
N ARG A 17 -6.42 -33.96 -43.09
CA ARG A 17 -5.39 -34.88 -43.57
C ARG A 17 -4.00 -34.47 -43.06
N ALA A 18 -3.31 -35.46 -42.49
CA ALA A 18 -1.96 -35.45 -41.97
C ALA A 18 -0.95 -35.96 -43.03
N ALA A 19 0.34 -35.61 -42.86
CA ALA A 19 1.58 -36.36 -43.19
C ALA A 19 2.74 -35.32 -43.27
N VAL A 20 3.91 -35.34 -42.60
CA VAL A 20 4.93 -36.36 -42.22
C VAL A 20 6.23 -36.20 -43.04
N ILE A 21 7.34 -35.92 -42.33
CA ILE A 21 8.78 -36.26 -42.58
C ILE A 21 9.56 -35.51 -43.70
N ALA A 22 10.70 -34.85 -43.38
CA ALA A 22 12.08 -35.40 -43.39
C ALA A 22 13.17 -34.33 -43.24
N TRP A 23 14.31 -34.81 -42.74
CA TRP A 23 15.58 -34.14 -42.43
C TRP A 23 16.41 -33.74 -43.65
N VAL A 24 17.28 -32.73 -43.50
CA VAL A 24 18.51 -32.59 -44.29
C VAL A 24 19.68 -32.33 -43.35
N ALA A 25 20.61 -33.27 -43.33
CA ALA A 25 21.96 -33.14 -42.80
C ALA A 25 22.90 -32.70 -43.92
N ALA A 26 23.89 -31.86 -43.60
CA ALA A 26 25.06 -31.63 -44.45
C ALA A 26 26.32 -31.92 -43.62
N LEU A 27 26.99 -33.01 -43.98
CA LEU A 27 28.36 -33.35 -43.59
C LEU A 27 29.34 -32.61 -44.50
N LEU A 28 30.40 -32.07 -43.91
CA LEU A 28 31.67 -31.82 -44.58
C LEU A 28 32.78 -32.53 -43.79
N LEU A 29 33.36 -33.56 -44.42
CA LEU A 29 34.67 -34.13 -44.07
C LEU A 29 35.76 -33.24 -44.66
N VAL A 30 36.89 -33.06 -43.97
CA VAL A 30 38.25 -33.37 -44.47
C VAL A 30 39.29 -33.38 -43.33
N ALA A 31 40.08 -34.45 -43.34
CA ALA A 31 41.45 -34.67 -42.86
C ALA A 31 41.81 -34.57 -41.36
N ALA A 32 42.14 -35.73 -40.83
CA ALA A 32 42.98 -35.93 -39.65
C ALA A 32 44.45 -35.57 -39.96
N CYS A 33 45.06 -34.81 -39.06
CA CYS A 33 46.49 -34.86 -38.78
C CYS A 33 46.66 -35.18 -37.29
N SER A 34 47.28 -36.32 -37.01
CA SER A 34 47.68 -36.80 -35.70
C SER A 34 48.91 -36.03 -35.21
N GLY A 35 48.79 -35.39 -34.04
CA GLY A 35 49.90 -34.77 -33.32
C GLY A 35 49.67 -34.86 -31.81
N GLY A 36 50.64 -35.40 -31.08
CA GLY A 36 50.53 -35.79 -29.68
C GLY A 36 50.37 -34.66 -28.65
N ALA A 37 49.78 -35.08 -27.53
CA ALA A 37 49.54 -34.47 -26.22
C ALA A 37 50.31 -33.21 -25.76
N ALA A 38 49.55 -32.33 -25.08
CA ALA A 38 49.93 -31.66 -23.83
C ALA A 38 48.66 -31.50 -22.96
N PRO A 39 48.73 -31.62 -21.61
CA PRO A 39 47.56 -31.44 -20.75
C PRO A 39 47.21 -29.94 -20.67
N THR A 40 46.09 -29.55 -21.28
CA THR A 40 45.52 -28.20 -21.13
C THR A 40 44.69 -28.15 -19.86
N ASN A 41 45.06 -27.26 -18.93
CA ASN A 41 44.22 -26.91 -17.78
C ASN A 41 42.81 -26.48 -18.25
N PRO A 42 41.74 -26.84 -17.51
CA PRO A 42 40.39 -26.43 -17.87
C PRO A 42 40.28 -24.89 -17.88
N PRO A 43 39.48 -24.31 -18.79
CA PRO A 43 39.30 -22.87 -18.83
C PRO A 43 38.65 -22.41 -17.52
N THR A 44 39.34 -21.51 -16.83
CA THR A 44 38.78 -20.70 -15.75
C THR A 44 37.49 -20.06 -16.25
N GLY A 45 36.37 -20.42 -15.65
CA GLY A 45 35.06 -19.82 -15.96
C GLY A 45 35.10 -18.29 -15.78
N PRO A 46 34.19 -17.55 -16.43
CA PRO A 46 34.14 -16.11 -16.30
C PRO A 46 33.99 -15.74 -14.82
N GLY A 47 34.97 -14.99 -14.30
CA GLY A 47 34.96 -14.50 -12.93
C GLY A 47 33.66 -13.74 -12.68
N SER A 48 32.98 -14.11 -11.59
CA SER A 48 31.83 -13.37 -11.07
C SER A 48 32.23 -11.90 -10.94
N ALA A 49 31.55 -11.02 -11.68
CA ALA A 49 31.72 -9.59 -11.53
C ALA A 49 31.55 -9.22 -10.05
N PRO A 50 32.37 -8.30 -9.51
CA PRO A 50 32.23 -7.89 -8.12
C PRO A 50 30.81 -7.33 -7.90
N SER A 51 30.06 -7.94 -6.98
CA SER A 51 28.76 -7.44 -6.55
C SER A 51 28.96 -6.08 -5.89
N VAL A 52 28.40 -5.02 -6.49
CA VAL A 52 28.32 -3.71 -5.83
C VAL A 52 27.66 -3.90 -4.46
N PRO A 53 28.29 -3.47 -3.34
CA PRO A 53 27.69 -3.59 -2.02
C PRO A 53 26.32 -2.91 -2.04
N ARG A 54 25.27 -3.68 -1.71
CA ARG A 54 23.92 -3.15 -1.62
C ARG A 54 23.88 -2.13 -0.47
N PRO A 55 23.35 -0.92 -0.67
CA PRO A 55 23.08 -0.01 0.44
C PRO A 55 22.15 -0.72 1.44
N THR A 56 22.65 -1.04 2.62
CA THR A 56 21.83 -1.57 3.71
C THR A 56 21.42 -0.42 4.61
N LEU A 57 20.13 -0.08 4.60
CA LEU A 57 19.56 0.83 5.58
C LEU A 57 19.78 0.26 7.00
N PRO A 58 20.00 1.12 8.02
CA PRO A 58 20.20 0.65 9.38
C PRO A 58 18.96 -0.14 9.87
N PRO A 59 19.14 -1.10 10.81
CA PRO A 59 18.01 -1.79 11.43
C PRO A 59 16.99 -0.80 12.01
N VAL A 60 15.72 -1.16 11.91
CA VAL A 60 14.64 -0.35 12.48
C VAL A 60 14.57 -0.62 13.98
N GLU A 61 14.75 0.41 14.80
CA GLU A 61 14.51 0.31 16.24
C GLU A 61 13.03 0.50 16.56
N LEU A 62 12.45 -0.45 17.31
CA LEU A 62 11.06 -0.37 17.76
C LEU A 62 10.82 0.93 18.53
N GLY A 63 9.86 1.73 18.05
CA GLY A 63 9.45 2.99 18.69
C GLY A 63 10.43 4.16 18.52
N LYS A 64 11.44 4.06 17.64
CA LYS A 64 12.39 5.15 17.36
C LYS A 64 12.55 5.39 15.87
N ILE A 65 11.43 5.54 15.16
CA ILE A 65 11.47 5.95 13.76
C ILE A 65 11.80 7.45 13.69
N PRO A 66 12.73 7.88 12.83
CA PRO A 66 12.98 9.30 12.60
C PRO A 66 11.70 10.05 12.23
N THR A 67 11.58 11.29 12.68
CA THR A 67 10.37 12.07 12.41
C THR A 67 10.17 12.33 10.93
N ALA A 68 8.98 11.97 10.45
CA ALA A 68 8.59 12.03 9.04
C ALA A 68 9.60 11.32 8.12
N ASP A 69 10.06 10.12 8.50
CA ASP A 69 10.88 9.25 7.65
C ASP A 69 10.10 8.98 6.34
N PRO A 70 10.64 9.30 5.16
CA PRO A 70 9.84 9.35 3.93
C PRO A 70 9.47 7.96 3.42
N ALA A 71 8.16 7.72 3.27
CA ALA A 71 7.60 6.53 2.66
C ALA A 71 6.79 6.90 1.40
N VAL A 72 6.63 5.95 0.47
CA VAL A 72 5.75 6.12 -0.70
C VAL A 72 4.97 4.84 -0.99
N HIS A 73 3.70 4.96 -1.32
CA HIS A 73 2.88 3.81 -1.71
C HIS A 73 3.11 3.48 -3.19
N VAL A 74 3.43 2.20 -3.46
CA VAL A 74 3.71 1.61 -4.77
C VAL A 74 2.76 0.44 -5.09
N PHE A 75 2.58 0.12 -6.38
CA PHE A 75 1.66 -0.93 -6.86
C PHE A 75 2.41 -2.00 -7.68
N LEU A 76 3.20 -2.82 -7.00
CA LEU A 76 4.10 -3.78 -7.64
C LEU A 76 3.41 -5.09 -8.02
N TRP A 77 2.32 -5.43 -7.33
CA TRP A 77 1.60 -6.69 -7.50
C TRP A 77 1.01 -6.82 -8.91
N GLY A 78 1.34 -7.90 -9.62
CA GLY A 78 0.93 -8.12 -11.02
C GLY A 78 1.69 -7.27 -12.04
N ASN A 79 2.66 -6.45 -11.62
CA ASN A 79 3.36 -5.47 -12.45
C ASN A 79 4.89 -5.73 -12.57
N PRO A 80 5.35 -6.93 -12.99
CA PRO A 80 6.78 -7.24 -13.04
C PRO A 80 7.57 -6.36 -14.01
N ARG A 81 6.93 -5.85 -15.08
CA ARG A 81 7.59 -5.01 -16.09
C ARG A 81 7.94 -3.60 -15.58
N THR A 82 7.19 -3.07 -14.62
CA THR A 82 7.43 -1.72 -14.08
C THR A 82 8.02 -1.74 -12.68
N THR A 83 8.00 -2.88 -11.98
CA THR A 83 8.50 -3.03 -10.60
C THR A 83 9.85 -2.35 -10.37
N GLN A 84 10.87 -2.64 -11.19
CA GLN A 84 12.20 -2.07 -10.99
C GLN A 84 12.25 -0.56 -11.27
N ARG A 85 11.49 -0.08 -12.26
CA ARG A 85 11.37 1.35 -12.57
C ARG A 85 10.77 2.09 -11.38
N ASP A 86 9.67 1.58 -10.83
CA ASP A 86 8.92 2.24 -9.76
C ASP A 86 9.71 2.25 -8.44
N LEU A 87 10.43 1.16 -8.14
CA LEU A 87 11.35 1.11 -6.99
C LEU A 87 12.58 2.01 -7.17
N ASN A 88 13.10 2.15 -8.40
CA ASN A 88 14.15 3.11 -8.69
C ASN A 88 13.66 4.54 -8.49
N LEU A 89 12.44 4.88 -8.94
CA LEU A 89 11.84 6.20 -8.72
C LEU A 89 11.73 6.50 -7.22
N ALA A 90 11.28 5.54 -6.41
CA ALA A 90 11.21 5.69 -4.95
C ALA A 90 12.59 5.97 -4.33
N ARG A 91 13.58 5.11 -4.61
CA ARG A 91 14.94 5.26 -4.09
C ARG A 91 15.58 6.57 -4.54
N ASP A 92 15.48 6.90 -5.82
CA ASP A 92 16.13 8.07 -6.42
C ASP A 92 15.51 9.40 -5.95
N ALA A 93 14.28 9.36 -5.41
CA ALA A 93 13.64 10.49 -4.74
C ALA A 93 13.97 10.59 -3.25
N GLY A 94 14.75 9.67 -2.68
CA GLY A 94 15.13 9.68 -1.27
C GLY A 94 14.11 9.03 -0.33
N PHE A 95 13.11 8.31 -0.83
CA PHE A 95 12.25 7.49 0.02
C PHE A 95 13.05 6.32 0.61
N THR A 96 12.84 6.04 1.89
CA THR A 96 13.49 4.94 2.63
C THR A 96 12.55 3.74 2.82
N TRP A 97 11.24 3.98 2.67
CA TRP A 97 10.18 2.99 2.79
C TRP A 97 9.27 2.96 1.57
N VAL A 98 8.75 1.78 1.27
CA VAL A 98 7.61 1.60 0.37
C VAL A 98 6.44 0.95 1.10
N LYS A 99 5.24 1.50 0.93
CA LYS A 99 3.98 0.83 1.32
C LYS A 99 3.49 0.00 0.14
N GLN A 100 3.21 -1.27 0.37
CA GLN A 100 2.75 -2.22 -0.64
C GLN A 100 1.63 -3.08 -0.06
N ARG A 101 0.58 -3.30 -0.85
CA ARG A 101 -0.54 -4.17 -0.51
C ARG A 101 -0.14 -5.64 -0.66
N PHE A 102 -0.37 -6.41 0.39
CA PHE A 102 -0.34 -7.87 0.41
C PHE A 102 -1.76 -8.33 0.72
N GLU A 103 -2.64 -8.20 -0.27
CA GLU A 103 -4.04 -8.59 -0.13
C GLU A 103 -4.13 -10.10 0.15
N TRP A 104 -4.85 -10.49 1.19
CA TRP A 104 -4.99 -11.89 1.58
C TRP A 104 -5.53 -12.75 0.43
N ARG A 105 -6.52 -12.25 -0.31
CA ARG A 105 -7.08 -12.92 -1.50
C ARG A 105 -6.12 -13.19 -2.63
N ASN A 106 -5.02 -12.44 -2.72
CA ASN A 106 -4.01 -12.65 -3.74
C ASN A 106 -2.95 -13.66 -3.29
N VAL A 107 -2.79 -13.86 -1.98
CA VAL A 107 -1.84 -14.83 -1.40
C VAL A 107 -2.50 -16.19 -1.18
N GLU A 108 -3.76 -16.25 -0.77
CA GLU A 108 -4.43 -17.49 -0.36
C GLU A 108 -5.77 -17.68 -1.10
N LYS A 109 -5.73 -17.54 -2.42
CA LYS A 109 -6.91 -17.47 -3.28
C LYS A 109 -7.74 -18.76 -3.30
N ASN A 110 -7.07 -19.91 -3.43
CA ASN A 110 -7.71 -21.17 -3.83
C ASN A 110 -8.33 -21.96 -2.67
N GLY A 111 -8.08 -21.54 -1.43
CA GLY A 111 -8.65 -22.18 -0.24
C GLY A 111 -7.70 -22.06 0.95
N LYS A 112 -8.23 -22.35 2.14
CA LYS A 112 -7.44 -22.34 3.36
C LYS A 112 -6.20 -23.26 3.26
N GLY A 113 -5.04 -22.74 3.65
CA GLY A 113 -3.72 -23.36 3.57
C GLY A 113 -3.10 -23.38 2.17
N GLN A 114 -3.79 -22.92 1.13
CA GLN A 114 -3.31 -22.97 -0.26
C GLN A 114 -2.67 -21.65 -0.66
N PHE A 115 -1.50 -21.38 -0.09
CA PHE A 115 -0.76 -20.15 -0.33
C PHE A 115 -0.01 -20.16 -1.68
N GLU A 116 -0.13 -19.06 -2.43
CA GLU A 116 0.58 -18.76 -3.66
C GLU A 116 1.70 -17.75 -3.38
N TRP A 117 2.94 -18.25 -3.25
CA TRP A 117 4.08 -17.43 -2.82
C TRP A 117 4.87 -16.77 -3.96
N GLN A 118 4.65 -17.16 -5.21
CA GLN A 118 5.47 -16.71 -6.34
C GLN A 118 5.52 -15.18 -6.45
N GLU A 119 4.36 -14.53 -6.40
CA GLU A 119 4.26 -13.08 -6.55
C GLU A 119 4.72 -12.32 -5.29
N PRO A 120 4.29 -12.68 -4.07
CA PRO A 120 4.90 -12.18 -2.83
C PRO A 120 6.43 -12.24 -2.79
N ASP A 121 7.02 -13.38 -3.19
CA ASP A 121 8.47 -13.55 -3.20
C ASP A 121 9.15 -12.61 -4.18
N ARG A 122 8.60 -12.47 -5.39
CA ARG A 122 9.10 -11.56 -6.41
C ARG A 122 9.08 -10.10 -5.92
N VAL A 123 7.97 -9.68 -5.32
CA VAL A 123 7.80 -8.33 -4.78
C VAL A 123 8.79 -8.07 -3.64
N MET A 124 8.88 -8.97 -2.67
CA MET A 124 9.79 -8.84 -1.53
C MET A 124 11.25 -8.85 -1.95
N GLN A 125 11.61 -9.70 -2.92
CA GLN A 125 12.95 -9.71 -3.49
C GLN A 125 13.27 -8.37 -4.16
N ALA A 126 12.39 -7.85 -5.01
CA ALA A 126 12.63 -6.58 -5.72
C ALA A 126 12.79 -5.38 -4.76
N ILE A 127 11.95 -5.30 -3.72
CA ILE A 127 12.05 -4.25 -2.69
C ILE A 127 13.39 -4.35 -1.96
N GLY A 128 13.74 -5.55 -1.48
CA GLY A 128 15.01 -5.81 -0.83
C GLY A 128 16.21 -5.55 -1.74
N ASP A 129 16.08 -5.81 -3.04
CA ASP A 129 17.09 -5.55 -4.06
C ASP A 129 17.33 -4.06 -4.32
N SER A 130 16.32 -3.25 -4.05
CA SER A 130 16.37 -1.80 -4.17
C SER A 130 16.85 -1.08 -2.92
N GLY A 131 17.12 -1.81 -1.82
CA GLY A 131 17.58 -1.24 -0.55
C GLY A 131 16.50 -0.47 0.21
N LEU A 132 15.22 -0.75 -0.06
CA LEU A 132 14.07 -0.10 0.56
C LEU A 132 13.48 -0.98 1.67
N ARG A 133 12.88 -0.35 2.68
CA ARG A 133 12.08 -1.04 3.70
C ARG A 133 10.63 -1.15 3.26
N VAL A 134 9.87 -2.09 3.82
CA VAL A 134 8.47 -2.31 3.46
C VAL A 134 7.51 -2.11 4.62
N ILE A 135 6.43 -1.39 4.33
CA ILE A 135 5.17 -1.38 5.07
C ILE A 135 4.21 -2.28 4.29
N ALA A 136 3.97 -3.49 4.80
CA ALA A 136 3.06 -4.45 4.18
C ALA A 136 1.65 -4.20 4.70
N ARG A 137 0.77 -3.67 3.83
CA ARG A 137 -0.65 -3.52 4.14
C ARG A 137 -1.36 -4.85 3.96
N LEU A 138 -1.95 -5.37 5.04
CA LEU A 138 -2.69 -6.63 5.05
C LEU A 138 -4.18 -6.35 5.14
N ASP A 139 -4.95 -6.84 4.18
CA ASP A 139 -6.40 -6.65 4.08
C ASP A 139 -7.04 -7.69 3.14
N ASN A 140 -8.27 -7.43 2.67
CA ASN A 140 -8.87 -8.05 1.48
C ASN A 140 -8.92 -9.58 1.53
N GLN A 141 -9.80 -10.11 2.37
CA GLN A 141 -10.12 -11.53 2.50
C GLN A 141 -10.44 -12.23 1.16
N PRO A 142 -10.02 -13.51 0.99
CA PRO A 142 -10.42 -14.35 -0.14
C PRO A 142 -11.90 -14.69 -0.06
N ARG A 143 -12.47 -15.08 -1.21
CA ARG A 143 -13.91 -15.43 -1.32
C ARG A 143 -14.33 -16.52 -0.33
N TRP A 144 -13.46 -17.47 -0.01
CA TRP A 144 -13.78 -18.58 0.90
C TRP A 144 -13.80 -18.19 2.38
N ALA A 145 -13.17 -17.06 2.75
CA ALA A 145 -13.01 -16.65 4.15
C ALA A 145 -14.20 -15.87 4.71
N SER A 146 -15.16 -15.45 3.88
CA SER A 146 -16.43 -14.91 4.35
C SER A 146 -17.60 -15.27 3.44
N SER A 147 -18.66 -15.77 4.07
CA SER A 147 -19.97 -16.00 3.47
C SER A 147 -20.87 -14.75 3.49
N LYS A 148 -20.54 -13.75 4.34
CA LYS A 148 -21.35 -12.54 4.54
C LYS A 148 -20.96 -11.40 3.59
N ILE A 149 -19.71 -11.38 3.11
CA ILE A 149 -19.21 -10.31 2.26
C ILE A 149 -19.42 -10.65 0.77
N THR A 150 -20.05 -9.74 0.03
CA THR A 150 -20.19 -9.87 -1.42
C THR A 150 -18.84 -9.62 -2.09
N PHE A 151 -18.19 -10.67 -2.57
CA PHE A 151 -16.96 -10.56 -3.34
C PHE A 151 -17.17 -9.72 -4.61
N PRO A 152 -16.27 -8.77 -4.95
CA PRO A 152 -14.92 -8.58 -4.43
C PRO A 152 -14.78 -7.53 -3.31
N ALA A 153 -15.84 -7.18 -2.56
CA ALA A 153 -15.68 -6.27 -1.42
C ALA A 153 -14.68 -6.82 -0.39
N SER A 154 -13.96 -5.92 0.28
CA SER A 154 -13.05 -6.24 1.38
C SER A 154 -13.79 -6.13 2.69
N GLY A 155 -13.69 -7.13 3.58
CA GLY A 155 -14.37 -7.14 4.87
C GLY A 155 -13.82 -8.24 5.79
N PRO A 156 -14.16 -8.21 7.09
CA PRO A 156 -13.65 -9.17 8.05
C PRO A 156 -14.05 -10.61 7.70
N PRO A 157 -13.22 -11.62 8.02
CA PRO A 157 -13.57 -13.01 7.81
C PRO A 157 -14.69 -13.49 8.76
N ASP A 158 -15.35 -14.58 8.39
CA ASP A 158 -16.31 -15.25 9.27
C ASP A 158 -15.62 -15.91 10.47
N ASN A 159 -14.37 -16.33 10.29
CA ASN A 159 -13.53 -16.92 11.31
C ASN A 159 -12.21 -16.16 11.44
N GLN A 160 -12.00 -15.53 12.59
CA GLN A 160 -10.78 -14.78 12.89
C GLN A 160 -9.50 -15.62 12.82
N LYS A 161 -9.59 -16.94 13.06
CA LYS A 161 -8.43 -17.84 12.93
C LYS A 161 -7.93 -17.93 11.49
N ASP A 162 -8.82 -17.84 10.50
CA ASP A 162 -8.40 -17.91 9.09
C ASP A 162 -7.54 -16.70 8.73
N TRP A 163 -7.88 -15.52 9.27
CA TRP A 163 -7.06 -14.33 9.15
C TRP A 163 -5.71 -14.47 9.86
N THR A 164 -5.69 -14.96 11.11
CA THR A 164 -4.43 -15.09 11.83
C THR A 164 -3.53 -16.19 11.25
N ASP A 165 -4.09 -17.24 10.66
CA ASP A 165 -3.33 -18.27 9.95
C ASP A 165 -2.60 -17.65 8.74
N TYR A 166 -3.27 -16.77 7.97
CA TYR A 166 -2.65 -15.99 6.90
C TYR A 166 -1.56 -15.05 7.40
N VAL A 167 -1.87 -14.22 8.40
CA VAL A 167 -0.93 -13.25 8.98
C VAL A 167 0.32 -13.96 9.51
N THR A 168 0.14 -15.09 10.21
CA THR A 168 1.25 -15.91 10.74
C THR A 168 2.09 -16.48 9.59
N ALA A 169 1.46 -17.04 8.55
CA ALA A 169 2.18 -17.62 7.41
C ALA A 169 3.02 -16.56 6.67
N LEU A 170 2.45 -15.38 6.41
CA LEU A 170 3.15 -14.27 5.78
C LEU A 170 4.32 -13.79 6.65
N ALA A 171 4.07 -13.56 7.95
CA ALA A 171 5.09 -13.06 8.87
C ALA A 171 6.23 -14.05 9.12
N ALA A 172 5.92 -15.35 9.22
CA ALA A 172 6.93 -16.39 9.33
C ALA A 172 7.80 -16.48 8.06
N ARG A 173 7.18 -16.38 6.87
CA ARG A 173 7.89 -16.44 5.59
C ARG A 173 8.85 -15.27 5.39
N TYR A 174 8.43 -14.07 5.78
CA TYR A 174 9.20 -12.83 5.59
C TYR A 174 9.79 -12.27 6.88
N LYS A 175 10.04 -13.12 7.88
CA LYS A 175 10.71 -12.76 9.13
C LYS A 175 12.00 -12.01 8.86
N GLY A 176 12.14 -10.83 9.47
CA GLY A 176 13.28 -9.93 9.29
C GLY A 176 13.36 -9.22 7.92
N LYS A 177 12.44 -9.52 6.99
CA LYS A 177 12.39 -8.91 5.65
C LYS A 177 11.26 -7.90 5.51
N ILE A 178 10.11 -8.14 6.14
CA ILE A 178 9.06 -7.11 6.31
C ILE A 178 9.31 -6.38 7.62
N GLN A 179 9.54 -5.08 7.56
CA GLN A 179 9.84 -4.27 8.76
C GLN A 179 8.56 -3.83 9.47
N ALA A 180 7.47 -3.59 8.72
CA ALA A 180 6.22 -3.13 9.32
C ALA A 180 4.98 -3.74 8.64
N TYR A 181 3.98 -4.09 9.45
CA TYR A 181 2.68 -4.60 9.02
C TYR A 181 1.60 -3.59 9.37
N GLU A 182 0.94 -3.04 8.35
CA GLU A 182 -0.28 -2.24 8.50
C GLU A 182 -1.47 -3.21 8.50
N ILE A 183 -2.21 -3.21 9.60
CA ILE A 183 -3.35 -4.11 9.79
C ILE A 183 -4.62 -3.40 9.34
N TRP A 184 -5.11 -3.80 8.17
CA TRP A 184 -6.31 -3.25 7.53
C TRP A 184 -6.13 -1.83 6.96
N ASN A 185 -7.20 -1.30 6.36
CA ASN A 185 -7.29 0.05 5.82
C ASN A 185 -8.64 0.68 6.13
N GLU A 186 -8.64 1.89 6.68
CA GLU A 186 -9.82 2.74 6.90
C GLU A 186 -11.09 1.97 7.35
N PRO A 187 -11.03 1.14 8.41
CA PRO A 187 -12.19 0.38 8.88
C PRO A 187 -13.33 1.29 9.40
N ASN A 188 -13.07 2.60 9.52
CA ASN A 188 -14.08 3.61 9.79
C ASN A 188 -14.99 3.92 8.59
N LEU A 189 -14.78 3.28 7.43
CA LEU A 189 -15.60 3.40 6.23
C LEU A 189 -16.21 2.05 5.85
N ALA A 190 -17.52 2.02 5.63
CA ALA A 190 -18.24 0.79 5.34
C ALA A 190 -17.71 0.06 4.10
N ARG A 191 -17.32 0.80 3.06
CA ARG A 191 -16.74 0.22 1.83
C ARG A 191 -15.45 -0.59 2.10
N GLU A 192 -14.71 -0.23 3.14
CA GLU A 192 -13.48 -0.90 3.57
C GLU A 192 -13.76 -1.92 4.69
N TRP A 193 -15.02 -2.06 5.13
CA TRP A 193 -15.47 -2.99 6.17
C TRP A 193 -16.58 -3.93 5.69
N GLY A 194 -16.55 -4.29 4.40
CA GLY A 194 -17.45 -5.28 3.82
C GLY A 194 -18.83 -4.74 3.45
N GLY A 195 -18.97 -3.43 3.31
CA GLY A 195 -20.25 -2.73 3.18
C GLY A 195 -21.04 -2.67 4.50
N GLN A 196 -20.42 -3.04 5.62
CA GLN A 196 -21.05 -3.04 6.94
C GLN A 196 -20.76 -1.74 7.67
N LYS A 197 -21.63 -1.41 8.63
CA LYS A 197 -21.38 -0.30 9.56
C LYS A 197 -20.00 -0.44 10.20
N PRO A 198 -19.21 0.65 10.26
CA PRO A 198 -17.92 0.65 10.96
C PRO A 198 -18.04 0.17 12.42
N ASP A 199 -17.15 -0.73 12.81
CA ASP A 199 -17.13 -1.34 14.15
C ASP A 199 -15.71 -1.29 14.76
N PRO A 200 -15.43 -0.31 15.63
CA PRO A 200 -14.11 -0.18 16.25
C PRO A 200 -13.77 -1.34 17.21
N ALA A 201 -14.76 -2.00 17.80
CA ALA A 201 -14.50 -3.14 18.69
C ALA A 201 -14.12 -4.40 17.91
N ALA A 202 -14.84 -4.68 16.81
CA ALA A 202 -14.50 -5.79 15.92
C ALA A 202 -13.12 -5.61 15.27
N TYR A 203 -12.83 -4.40 14.79
CA TYR A 203 -11.50 -4.08 14.28
C TYR A 203 -10.41 -4.21 15.36
N THR A 204 -10.66 -3.77 16.58
CA THR A 204 -9.71 -3.92 17.69
C THR A 204 -9.42 -5.39 18.02
N ALA A 205 -10.42 -6.27 17.97
CA ALA A 205 -10.20 -7.70 18.13
C ALA A 205 -9.29 -8.26 17.03
N LEU A 206 -9.52 -7.88 15.77
CA LEU A 206 -8.69 -8.27 14.62
C LEU A 206 -7.25 -7.76 14.77
N LEU A 207 -7.07 -6.50 15.17
CA LEU A 207 -5.76 -5.89 15.44
C LEU A 207 -4.99 -6.65 16.53
N LYS A 208 -5.64 -6.94 17.67
CA LYS A 208 -5.06 -7.71 18.78
C LYS A 208 -4.55 -9.07 18.37
N ALA A 209 -5.35 -9.81 17.62
CA ALA A 209 -4.96 -11.13 17.15
C ALA A 209 -3.82 -11.07 16.12
N SER A 210 -3.83 -10.05 15.25
CA SER A 210 -2.73 -9.82 14.29
C SER A 210 -1.42 -9.50 15.01
N TYR A 211 -1.47 -8.61 16.02
CA TYR A 211 -0.32 -8.25 16.83
C TYR A 211 0.30 -9.48 17.51
N GLN A 212 -0.52 -10.29 18.18
CA GLN A 212 -0.07 -11.52 18.83
C GLN A 212 0.54 -12.51 17.83
N ALA A 213 -0.10 -12.73 16.68
CA ALA A 213 0.38 -13.63 15.64
C ALA A 213 1.75 -13.19 15.09
N ILE A 214 1.90 -11.90 14.75
CA ILE A 214 3.14 -11.35 14.21
C ILE A 214 4.26 -11.40 15.26
N LYS A 215 4.00 -10.91 16.48
CA LYS A 215 5.03 -10.87 17.54
C LYS A 215 5.50 -12.25 17.97
N ALA A 216 4.66 -13.28 17.86
CA ALA A 216 5.06 -14.66 18.16
C ALA A 216 6.12 -15.21 17.18
N VAL A 217 6.08 -14.78 15.91
CA VAL A 217 7.02 -15.25 14.87
C VAL A 217 8.18 -14.29 14.65
N ASP A 218 7.91 -12.99 14.68
CA ASP A 218 8.86 -11.91 14.48
C ASP A 218 8.65 -10.77 15.51
N PRO A 219 9.24 -10.90 16.71
CA PRO A 219 9.15 -9.87 17.75
C PRO A 219 9.70 -8.49 17.33
N GLN A 220 10.55 -8.42 16.30
CA GLN A 220 11.19 -7.19 15.84
C GLN A 220 10.37 -6.45 14.77
N ALA A 221 9.41 -7.11 14.13
CA ALA A 221 8.53 -6.46 13.18
C ALA A 221 7.60 -5.45 13.87
N LEU A 222 7.41 -4.30 13.24
CA LEU A 222 6.42 -3.30 13.67
C LEU A 222 5.02 -3.76 13.27
N VAL A 223 4.06 -3.55 14.16
CA VAL A 223 2.63 -3.70 13.90
C VAL A 223 1.98 -2.33 14.01
N ILE A 224 1.33 -1.91 12.94
CA ILE A 224 0.66 -0.61 12.82
C ILE A 224 -0.84 -0.87 12.75
N SER A 225 -1.64 -0.13 13.51
CA SER A 225 -3.08 -0.13 13.25
C SER A 225 -3.38 0.43 11.85
N ALA A 226 -4.53 0.12 11.26
CA ALA A 226 -5.10 0.88 10.16
C ALA A 226 -5.06 2.39 10.45
N GLY A 227 -4.86 3.17 9.38
CA GLY A 227 -5.18 4.59 9.37
C GLY A 227 -6.68 4.78 9.16
N MET A 228 -7.29 5.68 9.94
CA MET A 228 -8.67 6.09 9.72
C MET A 228 -8.71 7.20 8.67
N SER A 229 -9.73 7.20 7.81
CA SER A 229 -10.01 8.33 6.94
C SER A 229 -10.58 9.47 7.77
N PRO A 230 -10.00 10.68 7.75
CA PRO A 230 -10.62 11.85 8.37
C PRO A 230 -11.98 12.11 7.73
N THR A 231 -13.01 12.27 8.55
CA THR A 231 -14.38 12.54 8.08
C THR A 231 -15.22 13.15 9.17
N THR A 232 -16.11 14.06 8.79
CA THR A 232 -17.16 14.58 9.67
C THR A 232 -18.42 13.71 9.67
N GLU A 233 -18.49 12.72 8.77
CA GLU A 233 -19.64 11.86 8.60
C GLU A 233 -19.84 10.91 9.79
N SER A 234 -21.09 10.75 10.21
CA SER A 234 -21.50 9.81 11.23
C SER A 234 -22.80 9.14 10.78
N SER A 235 -22.64 8.03 10.07
CA SER A 235 -23.71 7.28 9.43
C SER A 235 -23.38 5.77 9.47
N ASP A 236 -24.20 4.95 8.82
CA ASP A 236 -23.85 3.54 8.61
C ASP A 236 -22.78 3.35 7.52
N ASN A 237 -22.49 4.38 6.71
CA ASN A 237 -21.47 4.32 5.67
C ASN A 237 -20.09 4.78 6.16
N ALA A 238 -20.02 5.64 7.16
CA ALA A 238 -18.78 6.15 7.71
C ALA A 238 -18.94 6.57 9.18
N MET A 239 -17.87 6.39 9.94
CA MET A 239 -17.72 6.87 11.31
C MET A 239 -16.59 7.90 11.34
N ARG A 240 -16.79 8.99 12.10
CA ARG A 240 -15.73 9.96 12.36
C ARG A 240 -14.52 9.24 12.92
N ASP A 241 -13.36 9.58 12.39
CA ASP A 241 -12.08 9.00 12.78
C ASP A 241 -11.84 9.09 14.30
N MET A 242 -12.09 10.25 14.91
CA MET A 242 -11.91 10.45 16.35
C MET A 242 -12.86 9.61 17.22
N ASP A 243 -14.08 9.34 16.74
CA ASP A 243 -15.04 8.44 17.39
C ASP A 243 -14.55 6.98 17.27
N PHE A 244 -14.02 6.60 16.11
CA PHE A 244 -13.48 5.28 15.86
C PHE A 244 -12.23 5.01 16.73
N TYR A 245 -11.29 5.96 16.81
CA TYR A 245 -10.12 5.85 17.69
C TYR A 245 -10.51 5.73 19.18
N ARG A 246 -11.50 6.49 19.64
CA ARG A 246 -12.03 6.34 21.02
C ARG A 246 -12.62 4.96 21.23
N GLY A 247 -13.41 4.47 20.26
CA GLY A 247 -13.95 3.13 20.27
C GLY A 247 -12.86 2.05 20.34
N MET A 248 -11.75 2.24 19.63
CA MET A 248 -10.61 1.32 19.68
C MET A 248 -9.97 1.28 21.07
N TYR A 249 -9.69 2.43 21.67
CA TYR A 249 -9.13 2.49 23.02
C TYR A 249 -10.09 1.89 24.06
N ALA A 250 -11.39 2.20 23.96
CA ALA A 250 -12.43 1.61 24.83
C ALA A 250 -12.53 0.08 24.67
N ALA A 251 -12.29 -0.45 23.47
CA ALA A 251 -12.23 -1.88 23.19
C ALA A 251 -10.88 -2.54 23.59
N GLY A 252 -9.95 -1.77 24.17
CA GLY A 252 -8.68 -2.26 24.68
C GLY A 252 -7.62 -2.48 23.60
N ALA A 253 -7.51 -1.55 22.65
CA ALA A 253 -6.46 -1.54 21.62
C ALA A 253 -5.06 -1.22 22.18
N LYS A 254 -4.96 -0.52 23.32
CA LYS A 254 -3.68 -0.17 23.95
C LYS A 254 -2.80 -1.42 24.15
N GLY A 255 -1.53 -1.32 23.75
CA GLY A 255 -0.57 -2.43 23.80
C GLY A 255 -0.72 -3.48 22.69
N SER A 256 -1.54 -3.21 21.67
CA SER A 256 -1.81 -4.12 20.55
C SER A 256 -1.32 -3.58 19.20
N PHE A 257 -0.44 -2.59 19.25
CA PHE A 257 0.29 -2.01 18.12
C PHE A 257 1.58 -1.39 18.63
N ASP A 258 2.59 -1.28 17.76
CA ASP A 258 3.82 -0.52 18.01
C ASP A 258 3.67 0.94 17.58
N LEU A 259 2.86 1.19 16.56
CA LEU A 259 2.56 2.50 15.98
C LEU A 259 1.04 2.62 15.75
N LEU A 260 0.46 3.76 16.08
CA LEU A 260 -0.93 4.05 15.71
C LEU A 260 -0.97 4.60 14.28
N GLY A 261 -1.74 3.97 13.39
CA GLY A 261 -1.92 4.43 12.01
C GLY A 261 -2.87 5.62 11.91
N ALA A 262 -2.58 6.55 11.00
CA ALA A 262 -3.46 7.66 10.62
C ALA A 262 -3.31 8.02 9.13
N HIS A 263 -4.34 8.60 8.53
CA HIS A 263 -4.26 9.22 7.20
C HIS A 263 -4.29 10.75 7.34
N MET A 264 -3.47 11.44 6.55
CA MET A 264 -3.35 12.90 6.51
C MET A 264 -3.61 13.43 5.08
N PRO A 265 -4.83 13.28 4.54
CA PRO A 265 -5.21 13.99 3.34
C PRO A 265 -5.12 15.50 3.61
N GLY A 266 -4.45 16.22 2.72
CA GLY A 266 -4.19 17.64 2.96
C GLY A 266 -5.29 18.60 2.52
N PHE A 267 -6.36 18.09 1.87
CA PHE A 267 -7.48 18.87 1.33
C PHE A 267 -7.03 20.14 0.61
N LYS A 268 -7.41 21.34 1.07
CA LYS A 268 -7.04 22.64 0.46
C LYS A 268 -6.08 23.48 1.28
N GLY A 269 -6.11 23.30 2.60
CA GLY A 269 -5.40 24.17 3.54
C GLY A 269 -3.89 24.09 3.32
N ASP A 270 -3.20 25.17 3.67
CA ASP A 270 -1.75 25.10 3.78
C ASP A 270 -1.38 24.03 4.82
N PRO A 271 -0.43 23.12 4.54
CA PRO A 271 -0.14 21.99 5.42
C PRO A 271 0.17 22.39 6.86
N CYS A 272 0.75 23.59 7.09
CA CYS A 272 1.14 24.03 8.42
C CYS A 272 0.14 24.97 9.10
N GLN A 273 -0.98 25.28 8.43
CA GLN A 273 -2.06 26.08 8.96
C GLN A 273 -2.68 25.41 10.20
N ASP A 274 -3.06 26.24 11.18
CA ASP A 274 -3.70 25.74 12.40
C ASP A 274 -5.06 25.09 12.10
N PRO A 275 -5.35 23.89 12.63
CA PRO A 275 -6.62 23.22 12.33
C PRO A 275 -7.88 24.00 12.73
N ALA A 276 -7.82 24.86 13.76
CA ALA A 276 -8.96 25.70 14.13
C ALA A 276 -9.21 26.81 13.10
N GLN A 277 -8.15 27.33 12.49
CA GLN A 277 -8.26 28.30 11.39
C GLN A 277 -8.84 27.66 10.13
N VAL A 278 -8.36 26.45 9.77
CA VAL A 278 -8.90 25.68 8.65
C VAL A 278 -10.40 25.40 8.86
N ALA A 279 -10.76 24.94 10.06
CA ALA A 279 -12.13 24.61 10.41
C ALA A 279 -13.08 25.82 10.33
N ALA A 280 -12.61 27.01 10.70
CA ALA A 280 -13.39 28.25 10.72
C ALA A 280 -13.54 28.91 9.34
N ASP A 281 -12.76 28.50 8.33
CA ASP A 281 -12.80 29.05 6.98
C ASP A 281 -13.65 28.17 6.04
N PRO A 282 -14.85 28.61 5.63
CA PRO A 282 -15.70 27.83 4.74
C PRO A 282 -15.08 27.56 3.36
N SER A 283 -14.09 28.34 2.93
CA SER A 283 -13.41 28.11 1.64
C SER A 283 -12.47 26.90 1.66
N LEU A 284 -12.04 26.47 2.84
CA LEU A 284 -11.11 25.36 3.08
C LEU A 284 -11.80 24.05 3.48
N THR A 285 -13.10 24.08 3.73
CA THR A 285 -13.90 22.91 4.14
C THR A 285 -14.84 22.47 3.01
N ASN A 286 -15.39 21.25 3.12
CA ASN A 286 -16.29 20.73 2.10
C ASN A 286 -17.55 21.59 1.99
N PRO A 287 -17.87 22.17 0.81
CA PRO A 287 -19.05 22.98 0.63
C PRO A 287 -20.33 22.25 1.04
N GLY A 288 -21.10 22.86 1.95
CA GLY A 288 -22.36 22.30 2.42
C GLY A 288 -22.22 21.25 3.54
N ASP A 289 -21.02 21.00 4.08
CA ASP A 289 -20.87 20.19 5.30
C ASP A 289 -21.61 20.89 6.47
N PRO A 290 -22.71 20.29 6.98
CA PRO A 290 -23.53 20.89 8.03
C PRO A 290 -22.92 20.74 9.43
N SER A 291 -21.78 20.06 9.54
CA SER A 291 -21.17 19.75 10.82
C SER A 291 -20.75 21.02 11.57
N PRO A 292 -20.80 21.00 12.91
CA PRO A 292 -20.22 22.05 13.74
C PRO A 292 -18.74 22.31 13.39
N THR A 293 -18.30 23.56 13.60
CA THR A 293 -16.95 24.02 13.24
C THR A 293 -15.86 23.15 13.86
N GLU A 294 -16.00 22.74 15.12
CA GLU A 294 -15.03 21.91 15.83
C GLU A 294 -14.76 20.57 15.15
N LEU A 295 -15.74 20.00 14.44
CA LEU A 295 -15.57 18.74 13.70
C LEU A 295 -14.85 18.96 12.36
N LYS A 296 -14.84 20.18 11.84
CA LYS A 296 -14.22 20.52 10.55
C LYS A 296 -12.68 20.62 10.62
N ARG A 297 -12.10 20.39 11.80
CA ARG A 297 -10.65 20.25 11.96
C ARG A 297 -10.07 19.13 11.10
N VAL A 298 -10.88 18.11 10.77
CA VAL A 298 -10.53 17.00 9.87
C VAL A 298 -10.03 17.44 8.49
N TYR A 299 -10.36 18.65 8.04
CA TYR A 299 -9.92 19.19 6.75
C TYR A 299 -8.48 19.75 6.78
N ALA A 300 -7.84 19.77 7.94
CA ALA A 300 -6.46 20.23 8.10
C ALA A 300 -5.47 19.06 8.04
N PHE A 301 -4.35 19.24 7.35
CA PHE A 301 -3.22 18.31 7.40
C PHE A 301 -2.78 18.02 8.85
N ARG A 302 -2.76 19.06 9.70
CA ARG A 302 -2.41 18.98 11.12
C ARG A 302 -3.49 18.34 12.02
N HIS A 303 -4.62 17.87 11.49
CA HIS A 303 -5.65 17.16 12.25
C HIS A 303 -5.12 15.96 13.05
N VAL A 304 -4.04 15.33 12.58
CA VAL A 304 -3.36 14.24 13.31
C VAL A 304 -2.91 14.64 14.73
N GLU A 305 -2.76 15.95 15.02
CA GLU A 305 -2.51 16.46 16.37
C GLU A 305 -3.66 16.14 17.35
N ASP A 306 -4.91 16.07 16.87
CA ASP A 306 -6.07 15.69 17.67
C ASP A 306 -6.03 14.18 18.01
N VAL A 307 -5.58 13.35 17.06
CA VAL A 307 -5.30 11.92 17.28
C VAL A 307 -4.18 11.77 18.32
N ARG A 308 -3.10 12.55 18.19
CA ARG A 308 -2.00 12.56 19.16
C ARG A 308 -2.47 12.96 20.56
N ALA A 309 -3.31 13.98 20.68
CA ALA A 309 -3.87 14.40 21.96
C ALA A 309 -4.68 13.27 22.62
N LEU A 310 -5.48 12.54 21.84
CA LEU A 310 -6.18 11.35 22.33
C LEU A 310 -5.21 10.27 22.83
N MET A 311 -4.13 9.97 22.09
CA MET A 311 -3.15 8.98 22.56
C MET A 311 -2.57 9.36 23.92
N VAL A 312 -2.25 10.64 24.13
CA VAL A 312 -1.75 11.15 25.42
C VAL A 312 -2.80 11.00 26.51
N GLU A 313 -4.06 11.35 26.24
CA GLU A 313 -5.19 11.20 27.16
C GLU A 313 -5.38 9.73 27.59
N GLN A 314 -5.21 8.79 26.66
CA GLN A 314 -5.30 7.34 26.91
C GLN A 314 -4.01 6.74 27.53
N GLY A 315 -3.03 7.60 27.87
CA GLY A 315 -1.76 7.22 28.48
C GLY A 315 -0.86 6.39 27.55
N ASP A 316 -0.98 6.59 26.24
CA ASP A 316 -0.25 5.90 25.17
C ASP A 316 0.65 6.89 24.39
N GLY A 317 0.97 8.02 25.04
CA GLY A 317 1.76 9.11 24.46
C GLY A 317 3.24 8.76 24.24
N ASP A 318 3.74 7.63 24.72
CA ASP A 318 5.08 7.13 24.42
C ASP A 318 5.19 6.48 23.03
N LYS A 319 4.05 6.13 22.42
CA LYS A 319 3.99 5.56 21.06
C LYS A 319 4.03 6.66 20.00
N GLN A 320 4.56 6.31 18.83
CA GLN A 320 4.55 7.16 17.64
C GLN A 320 3.32 6.89 16.76
N ILE A 321 2.96 7.87 15.92
CA ILE A 321 1.93 7.75 14.88
C ILE A 321 2.60 7.47 13.54
N ALA A 322 2.08 6.50 12.78
CA ALA A 322 2.47 6.20 11.41
C ALA A 322 1.46 6.81 10.44
N VAL A 323 1.92 7.69 9.54
CA VAL A 323 1.05 8.26 8.50
C VAL A 323 1.09 7.37 7.28
N LEU A 324 -0.03 6.70 7.04
CA LEU A 324 -0.13 5.61 6.07
C LEU A 324 -0.59 6.09 4.70
N GLU A 325 -1.15 7.30 4.62
CA GLU A 325 -1.47 8.04 3.39
C GLU A 325 -1.37 9.55 3.64
N MET A 326 -0.66 10.25 2.75
CA MET A 326 -0.54 11.70 2.68
C MET A 326 -0.55 12.12 1.22
N GLY A 327 -1.34 13.14 0.89
CA GLY A 327 -1.35 13.71 -0.45
C GLY A 327 -2.34 14.86 -0.63
N TRP A 328 -2.27 15.47 -1.81
CA TRP A 328 -3.20 16.45 -2.34
C TRP A 328 -3.61 16.02 -3.74
N THR A 329 -4.90 16.05 -4.04
CA THR A 329 -5.40 15.65 -5.36
C THR A 329 -5.35 16.80 -6.34
N THR A 330 -5.14 16.46 -7.61
CA THR A 330 -5.20 17.40 -8.74
C THR A 330 -6.41 17.15 -9.63
N ASP A 331 -7.39 16.38 -9.15
CA ASP A 331 -8.48 15.80 -9.94
C ASP A 331 -9.42 16.86 -10.54
N PRO A 332 -9.37 17.10 -11.86
CA PRO A 332 -10.20 18.10 -12.52
C PRO A 332 -11.52 17.51 -13.03
N ARG A 333 -11.77 16.19 -12.82
CA ARG A 333 -12.90 15.51 -13.46
C ARG A 333 -14.23 16.11 -12.98
N PRO A 334 -15.12 16.52 -13.90
CA PRO A 334 -16.47 16.90 -13.53
C PRO A 334 -17.18 15.79 -12.75
N GLY A 335 -17.82 16.15 -11.65
CA GLY A 335 -18.54 15.19 -10.79
C GLY A 335 -17.65 14.32 -9.90
N SER A 336 -16.33 14.50 -9.90
CA SER A 336 -15.46 13.86 -8.91
C SER A 336 -15.82 14.37 -7.50
N PRO A 337 -15.94 13.47 -6.49
CA PRO A 337 -16.16 13.89 -5.10
C PRO A 337 -14.95 14.64 -4.51
N TYR A 338 -13.80 14.60 -5.20
CA TYR A 338 -12.56 15.26 -4.78
C TYR A 338 -12.35 16.62 -5.46
N LEU A 339 -13.14 16.94 -6.51
CA LEU A 339 -13.01 18.17 -7.28
C LEU A 339 -13.09 19.41 -6.40
N TRP A 340 -13.95 19.37 -5.37
CA TRP A 340 -14.14 20.54 -4.51
C TRP A 340 -12.86 20.96 -3.82
N HIS A 341 -11.90 20.04 -3.56
CA HIS A 341 -10.60 20.30 -2.93
C HIS A 341 -9.39 20.01 -3.83
N ALA A 342 -9.60 19.90 -5.14
CA ALA A 342 -8.49 19.74 -6.08
C ALA A 342 -7.60 20.99 -6.09
N VAL A 343 -6.29 20.77 -6.14
CA VAL A 343 -5.28 21.82 -6.27
C VAL A 343 -4.56 21.72 -7.63
N SER A 344 -3.81 22.74 -8.04
CA SER A 344 -2.96 22.62 -9.24
C SER A 344 -1.76 21.70 -8.97
N GLU A 345 -1.12 21.15 -10.02
CA GLU A 345 0.10 20.33 -9.86
C GLU A 345 1.24 21.11 -9.16
N ASP A 346 1.39 22.40 -9.45
CA ASP A 346 2.36 23.26 -8.75
C ASP A 346 2.03 23.40 -7.26
N GLN A 347 0.75 23.48 -6.92
CA GLN A 347 0.31 23.59 -5.53
C GLN A 347 0.45 22.25 -4.81
N GLN A 348 0.17 21.13 -5.48
CA GLN A 348 0.45 19.79 -4.97
C GLN A 348 1.93 19.63 -4.63
N ALA A 349 2.83 20.07 -5.51
CA ALA A 349 4.27 20.03 -5.28
C ALA A 349 4.70 20.86 -4.06
N LYS A 350 4.22 22.11 -3.96
CA LYS A 350 4.49 22.99 -2.82
C LYS A 350 3.97 22.41 -1.50
N TYR A 351 2.74 21.89 -1.50
CA TYR A 351 2.12 21.35 -0.30
C TYR A 351 2.74 20.04 0.18
N LEU A 352 3.19 19.16 -0.72
CA LEU A 352 3.92 17.96 -0.31
C LEU A 352 5.26 18.31 0.37
N VAL A 353 6.00 19.29 -0.16
CA VAL A 353 7.23 19.79 0.47
C VAL A 353 6.95 20.42 1.83
N ALA A 354 5.97 21.34 1.88
CA ALA A 354 5.59 22.03 3.11
C ALA A 354 5.02 21.05 4.17
N GLY A 355 4.33 19.98 3.76
CA GLY A 355 3.83 18.92 4.64
C GLY A 355 4.95 18.19 5.37
N PHE A 356 6.00 17.77 4.65
CA PHE A 356 7.19 17.17 5.29
C PHE A 356 7.92 18.15 6.21
N GLN A 357 8.09 19.40 5.79
CA GLN A 357 8.73 20.43 6.63
C GLN A 357 7.93 20.66 7.91
N CYS A 358 6.60 20.80 7.78
CA CYS A 358 5.69 20.98 8.90
C CYS A 358 5.72 19.80 9.87
N ALA A 359 5.67 18.57 9.35
CA ALA A 359 5.74 17.36 10.15
C ALA A 359 7.04 17.29 10.95
N ARG A 360 8.19 17.60 10.32
CA ARG A 360 9.50 17.64 11.00
C ARG A 360 9.58 18.72 12.08
N GLU A 361 8.94 19.87 11.87
CA GLU A 361 8.96 20.99 12.81
C GLU A 361 7.97 20.80 13.98
N LYS A 362 6.72 20.43 13.70
CA LYS A 362 5.62 20.46 14.67
C LYS A 362 5.31 19.11 15.30
N MET A 363 5.69 18.01 14.64
CA MET A 363 5.26 16.66 15.02
C MET A 363 6.41 15.78 15.51
N SER A 364 7.58 16.38 15.76
CA SER A 364 8.72 15.70 16.37
C SER A 364 8.53 15.53 17.89
N PRO A 365 8.92 14.39 18.50
CA PRO A 365 9.43 13.17 17.87
C PRO A 365 8.33 12.12 17.57
N TRP A 366 7.06 12.49 17.74
CA TRP A 366 5.95 11.52 17.85
C TRP A 366 5.37 11.06 16.51
N LEU A 367 5.63 11.76 15.41
CA LEU A 367 5.31 11.25 14.07
C LEU A 367 6.46 10.36 13.59
N ALA A 368 6.17 9.12 13.20
CA ALA A 368 7.10 8.17 12.62
C ALA A 368 7.29 8.46 11.11
N PHE A 369 7.05 7.49 10.22
CA PHE A 369 7.13 7.72 8.77
C PHE A 369 5.86 8.35 8.20
N THR A 370 6.01 8.99 7.04
CA THR A 370 4.93 9.63 6.29
C THR A 370 4.86 9.10 4.87
N THR A 371 3.75 8.45 4.52
CA THR A 371 3.57 7.75 3.25
C THR A 371 2.89 8.60 2.21
N VAL A 372 3.65 9.05 1.21
CA VAL A 372 3.13 9.77 0.05
C VAL A 372 2.33 8.83 -0.85
N ILE A 373 1.16 9.28 -1.28
CA ILE A 373 0.38 8.65 -2.34
C ILE A 373 0.55 9.47 -3.62
N TYR A 374 0.95 8.93 -4.79
CA TYR A 374 1.40 7.57 -5.13
C TYR A 374 2.56 7.62 -6.14
N ILE A 375 3.38 6.56 -6.18
CA ILE A 375 3.89 6.07 -7.48
C ILE A 375 2.80 5.13 -8.01
N PRO A 376 2.09 5.52 -9.09
CA PRO A 376 0.81 4.93 -9.47
C PRO A 376 0.92 3.49 -9.95
N ASP A 377 -0.22 2.78 -9.90
CA ASP A 377 -0.40 1.59 -10.73
C ASP A 377 -0.26 1.97 -12.22
N PRO A 378 0.56 1.24 -13.01
CA PRO A 378 0.79 1.55 -14.42
C PRO A 378 -0.47 1.42 -15.30
N GLN A 379 -1.54 0.81 -14.81
CA GLN A 379 -2.83 0.67 -15.51
C GLN A 379 -3.78 1.82 -15.26
N TRP A 380 -3.50 2.70 -14.30
CA TRP A 380 -4.39 3.82 -14.01
C TRP A 380 -4.43 4.84 -15.14
N THR A 381 -5.61 5.39 -15.35
CA THR A 381 -5.89 6.37 -16.39
C THR A 381 -6.46 7.65 -15.76
N PRO A 382 -6.47 8.77 -16.49
CA PRO A 382 -7.13 10.00 -16.04
C PRO A 382 -8.62 9.85 -15.68
N SER A 383 -9.26 8.74 -16.04
CA SER A 383 -10.65 8.44 -15.66
C SER A 383 -10.80 7.93 -14.22
N GLN A 384 -9.71 7.59 -13.54
CA GLN A 384 -9.67 7.06 -12.17
C GLN A 384 -9.19 8.15 -11.20
N GLU A 385 -9.76 8.20 -10.00
CA GLU A 385 -9.43 9.25 -9.02
C GLU A 385 -7.97 9.14 -8.55
N GLN A 386 -7.47 7.91 -8.37
CA GLN A 386 -6.13 7.63 -7.85
C GLN A 386 -5.01 8.19 -8.75
N TYR A 387 -5.28 8.31 -10.06
CA TYR A 387 -4.36 8.92 -11.02
C TYR A 387 -4.00 10.36 -10.62
N TRP A 388 -4.92 11.09 -10.02
CA TRP A 388 -4.77 12.52 -9.72
C TRP A 388 -4.10 12.82 -8.37
N TRP A 389 -3.94 11.81 -7.52
CA TRP A 389 -3.11 11.91 -6.30
C TRP A 389 -1.63 11.64 -6.58
N SER A 390 -1.34 10.96 -7.68
CA SER A 390 -0.01 10.43 -7.98
C SER A 390 1.05 11.52 -8.18
N ILE A 391 2.28 11.27 -7.71
CA ILE A 391 3.42 12.19 -7.86
C ILE A 391 4.24 11.93 -9.13
N THR A 392 3.98 10.80 -9.79
CA THR A 392 4.51 10.44 -11.13
C THR A 392 3.34 10.00 -12.02
N ASN A 393 3.57 9.91 -13.32
CA ASN A 393 2.61 9.32 -14.25
C ASN A 393 2.75 7.78 -14.30
N PRO A 394 1.73 7.03 -14.76
CA PRO A 394 1.77 5.57 -14.92
C PRO A 394 2.94 5.03 -15.76
N ASP A 395 3.45 5.83 -16.71
CA ASP A 395 4.62 5.51 -17.52
C ASP A 395 5.97 5.73 -16.80
N GLY A 396 5.95 6.33 -15.61
CA GLY A 396 7.11 6.66 -14.78
C GLY A 396 7.68 8.05 -15.03
N SER A 397 7.09 8.85 -15.92
CA SER A 397 7.51 10.24 -16.09
C SER A 397 7.19 11.07 -14.83
N PRO A 398 8.09 11.98 -14.41
CA PRO A 398 7.90 12.74 -13.19
C PRO A 398 6.81 13.82 -13.36
N ARG A 399 6.04 14.07 -12.30
CA ARG A 399 5.21 15.29 -12.17
C ARG A 399 5.94 16.32 -11.31
N PRO A 400 5.49 17.60 -11.27
CA PRO A 400 6.11 18.62 -10.41
C PRO A 400 6.31 18.18 -8.96
N ALA A 401 5.34 17.44 -8.41
CA ALA A 401 5.40 16.89 -7.06
C ALA A 401 6.59 15.94 -6.82
N TYR A 402 6.88 15.02 -7.75
CA TYR A 402 8.03 14.12 -7.63
C TYR A 402 9.36 14.88 -7.63
N THR A 403 9.51 15.85 -8.55
CA THR A 403 10.73 16.67 -8.63
C THR A 403 10.96 17.44 -7.34
N ALA A 404 9.92 18.10 -6.82
CA ALA A 404 10.02 18.88 -5.58
C ALA A 404 10.34 18.01 -4.36
N LEU A 405 9.74 16.82 -4.24
CA LEU A 405 10.04 15.87 -3.17
C LEU A 405 11.46 15.34 -3.27
N LYS A 406 11.93 14.97 -4.47
CA LYS A 406 13.31 14.52 -4.69
C LYS A 406 14.31 15.58 -4.23
N GLU A 407 14.09 16.85 -4.55
CA GLU A 407 14.93 17.95 -4.10
C GLU A 407 14.93 18.14 -2.57
N LEU A 408 13.81 17.87 -1.90
CA LEU A 408 13.72 17.96 -0.44
C LEU A 408 14.40 16.79 0.27
N LEU A 409 14.18 15.57 -0.22
CA LEU A 409 14.49 14.34 0.51
C LEU A 409 15.92 13.82 0.25
N THR A 410 16.60 14.32 -0.78
CA THR A 410 17.99 13.96 -1.11
C THR A 410 19.03 14.97 -0.61
N LYS A 411 18.57 16.06 0.03
CA LYS A 411 19.41 16.98 0.80
C LYS A 411 19.56 16.47 2.22
#